data_AF-A0A8H3CJ34-F1
#
_entry.id   AF-A0A8H3CJ34-F1
#
_cell.length_a   1.000
_cell.length_b   1.000
_cell.length_c   1.000
_cell.angle_alpha   90.00
_cell.angle_beta   90.00
_cell.angle_gamma   90.00
#
_symmetry.space_group_name_H-M   'P 1'
#
loop_
_entity.id
_entity.type
_entity.pdbx_description
1 polymer ?
#
loop_
_entity_poly.entity_id
_entity_poly.type
_entity_poly.pdbx_seq_one_letter_code
_entity_poly.pdbx_strand_id
1 'polypeptide(L)'
;MDGVNCDCLFELNPDITGIGVRVALYVQILIGWFMSLIWPKTFVENSRAAYMTALALLIASFIELTTHTLNLLDAIVVSFITTMMITFAIASYARLPAPGGEDQDVNPGEQSADEKSSITRWFMQLCFVIFWGAWCFNMWRDPAHFGLKDTAVACDTNYKITIQLFTQVHATDPNVRIAALTLVAIGFAIALLSLFVTLEQFLLPIFWLMGKDQNVTARGIRKKYENNTILQTIHLIFQTMAVGIFIFLIYATEKTIALNDVDGVTRDWSYGQTIALILLLQQIMQLFSTHIEEREKAQLEKERADAKHGDVPYPGIELLSQPSIPNAPNPSPAPKA
;
A
#
# COMPACT_ATOMS: atom_id res chain seq x y z
N MET A 1 -17.81 -51.71 -4.66
CA MET A 1 -17.80 -50.28 -4.31
C MET A 1 -17.65 -49.56 -5.62
N ASP A 2 -18.79 -49.26 -6.23
CA ASP A 2 -18.81 -48.59 -7.53
C ASP A 2 -18.26 -47.19 -7.30
N GLY A 3 -17.12 -46.92 -7.92
CA GLY A 3 -16.42 -45.65 -7.82
C GLY A 3 -17.35 -44.55 -8.29
N VAL A 4 -17.96 -43.84 -7.34
CA VAL A 4 -18.57 -42.55 -7.61
C VAL A 4 -17.44 -41.71 -8.16
N ASN A 5 -17.45 -41.49 -9.47
CA ASN A 5 -16.62 -40.47 -10.11
C ASN A 5 -17.13 -39.15 -9.55
N CYS A 6 -16.57 -38.73 -8.41
CA CYS A 6 -16.72 -37.37 -7.96
C CYS A 6 -16.02 -36.52 -9.02
N ASP A 7 -16.81 -35.84 -9.85
CA ASP A 7 -16.32 -34.80 -10.75
C ASP A 7 -15.85 -33.63 -9.87
N CYS A 8 -14.69 -33.80 -9.25
CA CYS A 8 -13.99 -32.76 -8.50
C CYS A 8 -13.29 -31.85 -9.53
N LEU A 9 -14.08 -31.20 -10.39
CA LEU A 9 -13.58 -30.26 -11.38
C LEU A 9 -13.10 -29.00 -10.66
N PHE A 10 -11.90 -28.56 -11.02
CA PHE A 10 -11.32 -27.33 -10.51
C PHE A 10 -11.79 -26.14 -11.33
N GLU A 11 -12.73 -25.36 -10.78
CA GLU A 11 -13.09 -24.07 -11.35
C GLU A 11 -12.39 -22.97 -10.54
N LEU A 12 -11.46 -22.24 -11.18
CA LEU A 12 -10.89 -21.03 -10.59
C LEU A 12 -11.92 -19.91 -10.69
N ASN A 13 -11.97 -19.04 -9.67
CA ASN A 13 -12.83 -17.87 -9.73
C ASN A 13 -12.12 -16.71 -10.47
N PRO A 14 -12.53 -16.35 -11.71
CA PRO A 14 -11.87 -15.33 -12.50
C PRO A 14 -12.04 -13.91 -11.93
N ASP A 15 -12.97 -13.68 -10.99
CA ASP A 15 -13.12 -12.41 -10.29
C ASP A 15 -12.08 -12.22 -9.17
N ILE A 16 -11.43 -13.30 -8.73
CA ILE A 16 -10.40 -13.27 -7.68
C ILE A 16 -9.02 -13.44 -8.30
N THR A 17 -8.85 -14.48 -9.11
CA THR A 17 -7.57 -14.84 -9.70
C THR A 17 -7.44 -14.47 -11.15
N GLY A 18 -8.43 -13.82 -11.78
CA GLY A 18 -8.35 -13.44 -13.18
C GLY A 18 -7.21 -12.49 -13.51
N ILE A 19 -6.70 -12.59 -14.73
CA ILE A 19 -5.52 -11.83 -15.16
C ILE A 19 -5.70 -10.32 -15.02
N GLY A 20 -6.90 -9.79 -15.27
CA GLY A 20 -7.19 -8.36 -15.09
C GLY A 20 -7.02 -7.88 -13.64
N VAL A 21 -7.48 -8.67 -12.66
CA VAL A 21 -7.33 -8.35 -11.23
C VAL A 21 -5.86 -8.37 -10.82
N ARG A 22 -5.12 -9.41 -11.23
CA ARG A 22 -3.69 -9.55 -10.91
C ARG A 22 -2.87 -8.41 -11.49
N VAL A 23 -3.02 -8.13 -12.79
CA VAL A 23 -2.32 -7.04 -13.48
C VAL A 23 -2.67 -5.69 -12.85
N ALA A 24 -3.95 -5.44 -12.55
CA ALA A 24 -4.36 -4.21 -11.90
C ALA A 24 -3.63 -4.02 -10.56
N LEU A 25 -3.62 -5.04 -9.70
CA LEU A 25 -2.96 -4.97 -8.40
C LEU A 25 -1.43 -4.84 -8.50
N TYR A 26 -0.79 -5.52 -9.45
CA TYR A 26 0.64 -5.37 -9.69
C TYR A 26 0.99 -3.94 -10.09
N VAL A 27 0.24 -3.36 -11.02
CA VAL A 27 0.46 -1.99 -11.48
C VAL A 27 0.14 -0.97 -10.39
N GLN A 28 -0.94 -1.16 -9.63
CA GLN A 28 -1.29 -0.29 -8.50
C GLN A 28 -0.18 -0.25 -7.43
N ILE A 29 0.36 -1.41 -7.04
CA ILE A 29 1.46 -1.48 -6.06
C ILE A 29 2.71 -0.79 -6.64
N LEU A 30 3.03 -1.01 -7.91
CA LEU A 30 4.19 -0.39 -8.57
C LEU A 30 4.06 1.13 -8.68
N ILE A 31 2.88 1.65 -9.05
CA ILE A 31 2.60 3.09 -9.07
C ILE A 31 2.72 3.66 -7.65
N GLY A 32 2.11 3.02 -6.66
CA GLY A 32 2.22 3.44 -5.26
C GLY A 32 3.67 3.53 -4.80
N TRP A 33 4.51 2.58 -5.22
CA TRP A 33 5.95 2.60 -4.94
C TRP A 33 6.68 3.72 -5.64
N PHE A 34 6.45 3.89 -6.93
CA PHE A 34 7.05 4.97 -7.70
C PHE A 34 6.71 6.33 -7.08
N MET A 35 5.45 6.53 -6.67
CA MET A 35 5.03 7.75 -5.98
C MET A 35 5.66 7.89 -4.60
N SER A 36 5.83 6.80 -3.83
CA SER A 36 6.58 6.82 -2.56
C SER A 36 8.03 7.28 -2.74
N LEU A 37 8.64 6.99 -3.89
CA LEU A 37 10.00 7.40 -4.22
C LEU A 37 10.10 8.87 -4.63
N ILE A 38 9.20 9.34 -5.50
CA ILE A 38 9.28 10.67 -6.11
C ILE A 38 8.50 11.74 -5.33
N TRP A 39 7.30 11.40 -4.85
CA TRP A 39 6.39 12.33 -4.16
C TRP A 39 5.93 11.76 -2.80
N PRO A 40 6.82 11.74 -1.78
CA PRO A 40 6.51 11.16 -0.47
C PRO A 40 5.29 11.78 0.22
N LYS A 41 4.95 13.04 -0.10
CA LYS A 41 3.79 13.74 0.47
C LYS A 41 2.48 13.15 -0.04
N THR A 42 2.35 13.01 -1.36
CA THR A 42 1.13 12.49 -2.02
C THR A 42 1.00 10.98 -1.90
N PHE A 43 2.10 10.28 -1.60
CA PHE A 43 2.10 8.84 -1.36
C PHE A 43 1.02 8.38 -0.36
N VAL A 44 0.81 9.15 0.71
CA VAL A 44 -0.17 8.79 1.74
C VAL A 44 -1.57 8.64 1.17
N GLU A 45 -1.99 9.55 0.29
CA GLU A 45 -3.32 9.54 -0.32
C GLU A 45 -3.49 8.36 -1.28
N ASN A 46 -2.47 8.08 -2.08
CA ASN A 46 -2.53 7.04 -3.10
C ASN A 46 -2.40 5.64 -2.51
N SER A 47 -1.65 5.49 -1.41
CA SER A 47 -1.57 4.22 -0.68
C SER A 47 -2.94 3.78 -0.15
N ARG A 48 -3.84 4.72 0.20
CA ARG A 48 -5.20 4.42 0.68
C ARG A 48 -6.00 3.64 -0.36
N ALA A 49 -5.92 4.01 -1.63
CA ALA A 49 -6.62 3.31 -2.70
C ALA A 49 -6.11 1.87 -2.82
N ALA A 50 -4.80 1.68 -2.82
CA ALA A 50 -4.17 0.36 -2.86
C ALA A 50 -4.59 -0.54 -1.67
N TYR A 51 -4.59 0.00 -0.44
CA TYR A 51 -5.09 -0.74 0.73
C TYR A 51 -6.58 -1.08 0.64
N MET A 52 -7.42 -0.14 0.17
CA MET A 52 -8.85 -0.39 -0.03
C MET A 52 -9.06 -1.54 -1.00
N THR A 53 -8.35 -1.56 -2.14
CA THR A 53 -8.47 -2.64 -3.12
C THR A 53 -7.98 -3.98 -2.56
N ALA A 54 -6.84 -4.01 -1.87
CA ALA A 54 -6.33 -5.23 -1.27
C ALA A 54 -7.22 -5.76 -0.13
N LEU A 55 -7.79 -4.87 0.70
CA LEU A 55 -8.75 -5.23 1.74
C LEU A 55 -10.06 -5.74 1.12
N ALA A 56 -10.55 -5.10 0.07
CA ALA A 56 -11.74 -5.54 -0.66
C ALA A 56 -11.53 -6.95 -1.25
N LEU A 57 -10.35 -7.23 -1.81
CA LEU A 57 -10.00 -8.57 -2.30
C LEU A 57 -10.01 -9.60 -1.16
N LEU A 58 -9.44 -9.29 0.00
CA LEU A 58 -9.48 -10.19 1.16
C LEU A 58 -10.90 -10.44 1.65
N ILE A 59 -11.72 -9.39 1.78
CA ILE A 59 -13.11 -9.51 2.20
C ILE A 59 -13.90 -10.35 1.19
N ALA A 60 -13.75 -10.08 -0.11
CA ALA A 60 -14.38 -10.86 -1.17
C ALA A 60 -13.96 -12.33 -1.10
N SER A 61 -12.67 -12.61 -0.87
CA SER A 61 -12.16 -13.97 -0.73
C SER A 61 -12.71 -14.69 0.51
N PHE A 62 -12.90 -13.99 1.63
CA PHE A 62 -13.56 -14.52 2.81
C PHE A 62 -15.05 -14.80 2.58
N ILE A 63 -15.75 -13.89 1.92
CA ILE A 63 -17.16 -14.10 1.56
C ILE A 63 -17.26 -15.35 0.68
N GLU A 64 -16.45 -15.42 -0.38
CA GLU A 64 -16.43 -16.55 -1.31
C GLU A 64 -16.11 -17.88 -0.60
N LEU A 65 -15.18 -17.88 0.35
CA LEU A 65 -14.88 -19.05 1.18
C LEU A 65 -16.10 -19.52 2.01
N THR A 66 -16.92 -18.58 2.49
CA THR A 66 -18.11 -18.90 3.30
C THR A 66 -19.33 -19.25 2.47
N THR A 67 -19.58 -18.56 1.35
CA THR A 67 -20.78 -18.74 0.51
C THR A 67 -20.60 -19.82 -0.55
N HIS A 68 -19.40 -19.93 -1.12
CA HIS A 68 -19.05 -20.85 -2.18
C HIS A 68 -17.89 -21.76 -1.75
N THR A 69 -17.37 -22.57 -2.68
CA THR A 69 -16.18 -23.40 -2.47
C THR A 69 -14.99 -22.69 -3.12
N LEU A 70 -14.24 -21.92 -2.33
CA LEU A 70 -13.04 -21.26 -2.83
C LEU A 70 -11.88 -22.26 -2.90
N ASN A 71 -11.24 -22.38 -4.06
CA ASN A 71 -10.12 -23.27 -4.23
C ASN A 71 -8.88 -22.81 -3.42
N LEU A 72 -8.07 -23.77 -2.96
CA LEU A 72 -6.77 -23.50 -2.35
C LEU A 72 -5.85 -22.70 -3.30
N LEU A 73 -5.91 -22.96 -4.61
CA LEU A 73 -5.14 -22.20 -5.60
C LEU A 73 -5.50 -20.72 -5.58
N ASP A 74 -6.80 -20.39 -5.54
CA ASP A 74 -7.27 -19.01 -5.43
C ASP A 74 -6.76 -18.36 -4.13
N ALA A 75 -6.80 -19.10 -3.02
CA ALA A 75 -6.32 -18.59 -1.75
C ALA A 75 -4.79 -18.37 -1.70
N ILE A 76 -4.00 -19.20 -2.36
CA ILE A 76 -2.55 -19.02 -2.49
C ILE A 76 -2.25 -17.75 -3.30
N VAL A 77 -2.95 -17.54 -4.43
CA VAL A 77 -2.79 -16.35 -5.26
C VAL A 77 -3.16 -15.09 -4.48
N VAL A 78 -4.31 -15.09 -3.80
CA VAL A 78 -4.72 -13.98 -2.92
C VAL A 78 -3.67 -13.74 -1.84
N SER A 79 -3.13 -14.79 -1.22
CA SER A 79 -2.08 -14.68 -0.20
C SER A 79 -0.81 -14.05 -0.75
N PHE A 80 -0.35 -14.43 -1.94
CA PHE A 80 0.83 -13.82 -2.57
C PHE A 80 0.61 -12.35 -2.90
N ILE A 81 -0.52 -12.01 -3.54
CA ILE A 81 -0.85 -10.63 -3.90
C ILE A 81 -0.97 -9.73 -2.66
N THR A 82 -1.66 -10.20 -1.62
CA THR A 82 -1.82 -9.42 -0.39
C THR A 82 -0.52 -9.34 0.42
N THR A 83 0.36 -10.34 0.33
CA THR A 83 1.72 -10.28 0.90
C THR A 83 2.60 -9.25 0.19
N MET A 84 2.43 -9.04 -1.12
CA MET A 84 3.08 -7.93 -1.83
C MET A 84 2.67 -6.57 -1.22
N MET A 85 1.38 -6.41 -0.91
CA MET A 85 0.86 -5.18 -0.28
C MET A 85 1.41 -4.99 1.14
N ILE A 86 1.50 -6.05 1.95
CA ILE A 86 2.15 -5.99 3.27
C ILE A 86 3.63 -5.59 3.15
N THR A 87 4.34 -6.18 2.18
CA THR A 87 5.76 -5.88 1.95
C THR A 87 5.95 -4.41 1.58
N PHE A 88 5.08 -3.90 0.70
CA PHE A 88 5.02 -2.51 0.31
C PHE A 88 4.71 -1.57 1.50
N ALA A 89 3.74 -1.96 2.33
CA ALA A 89 3.39 -1.23 3.54
C ALA A 89 4.61 -1.04 4.44
N ILE A 90 5.25 -2.15 4.82
CA ILE A 90 6.40 -2.17 5.72
C ILE A 90 7.55 -1.32 5.14
N ALA A 91 7.85 -1.46 3.85
CA ALA A 91 8.92 -0.71 3.20
C ALA A 91 8.63 0.81 3.13
N SER A 92 7.36 1.19 2.94
CA SER A 92 6.95 2.59 2.82
C SER A 92 6.84 3.30 4.17
N TYR A 93 6.49 2.58 5.24
CA TYR A 93 6.40 3.14 6.60
C TYR A 93 7.73 3.63 7.15
N ALA A 94 8.84 3.11 6.63
CA ALA A 94 10.16 3.59 6.97
C ALA A 94 10.43 5.04 6.52
N ARG A 95 9.53 5.72 5.78
CA ARG A 95 9.62 7.15 5.40
C ARG A 95 8.68 8.10 6.14
N LEU A 96 7.64 7.60 6.82
CA LEU A 96 6.57 8.49 7.31
C LEU A 96 6.87 9.05 8.72
N PRO A 97 6.68 10.36 8.93
CA PRO A 97 6.83 10.96 10.26
C PRO A 97 5.76 10.43 11.22
N ALA A 98 6.13 10.27 12.49
CA ALA A 98 5.20 9.86 13.54
C ALA A 98 4.05 10.87 13.71
N PRO A 99 2.81 10.41 13.96
CA PRO A 99 1.71 11.28 14.36
C PRO A 99 2.06 12.07 15.63
N GLY A 100 1.86 13.39 15.64
CA GLY A 100 1.77 14.15 16.90
C GLY A 100 2.91 15.11 17.25
N GLY A 101 3.72 15.56 16.28
CA GLY A 101 4.58 16.73 16.50
C GLY A 101 3.80 18.01 16.25
N GLU A 102 3.14 18.59 17.26
CA GLU A 102 2.56 19.94 17.14
C GLU A 102 3.66 20.96 16.81
N ASP A 103 3.64 21.48 15.59
CA ASP A 103 4.41 22.65 15.18
C ASP A 103 3.75 23.91 15.76
N GLN A 104 4.20 24.33 16.95
CA GLN A 104 3.74 25.58 17.59
C GLN A 104 4.39 26.85 17.02
N ASP A 105 5.35 26.77 16.09
CA ASP A 105 6.15 27.94 15.65
C ASP A 105 5.95 28.37 14.18
N VAL A 106 5.01 27.79 13.44
CA VAL A 106 4.72 28.20 12.06
C VAL A 106 3.39 28.95 12.02
N ASN A 107 3.40 30.13 11.38
CA ASN A 107 2.30 31.08 11.27
C ASN A 107 0.89 30.41 11.28
N PRO A 108 -0.02 30.83 12.17
CA PRO A 108 -1.32 30.18 12.39
C PRO A 108 -2.34 30.27 11.22
N GLY A 109 -1.90 30.62 10.01
CA GLY A 109 -2.75 30.80 8.83
C GLY A 109 -2.68 29.70 7.77
N GLU A 110 -1.68 28.83 7.80
CA GLU A 110 -1.44 27.83 6.74
C GLU A 110 -1.34 26.41 7.32
N GLN A 111 -2.31 26.04 8.17
CA GLN A 111 -2.49 24.65 8.54
C GLN A 111 -3.01 23.88 7.32
N SER A 112 -2.07 23.32 6.55
CA SER A 112 -2.35 22.32 5.53
C SER A 112 -3.27 21.25 6.13
N ALA A 113 -4.41 21.02 5.49
CA ALA A 113 -5.42 20.06 5.91
C ALA A 113 -4.90 18.60 6.01
N ASP A 114 -3.66 18.34 5.57
CA ASP A 114 -3.03 17.03 5.50
C ASP A 114 -2.25 16.62 6.76
N GLU A 115 -2.05 17.51 7.74
CA GLU A 115 -1.20 17.18 8.89
C GLU A 115 -1.90 16.37 10.00
N LYS A 116 -3.24 16.25 9.96
CA LYS A 116 -3.93 15.32 10.84
C LYS A 116 -3.68 13.90 10.32
N SER A 117 -2.79 13.18 11.00
CA SER A 117 -2.67 11.72 10.94
C SER A 117 -4.06 11.11 10.81
N SER A 118 -4.41 10.68 9.59
CA SER A 118 -5.75 10.22 9.30
C SER A 118 -6.01 8.94 10.09
N ILE A 119 -6.82 9.03 11.14
CA ILE A 119 -7.29 7.89 11.93
C ILE A 119 -7.84 6.80 11.01
N THR A 120 -8.49 7.20 9.91
CA THR A 120 -8.99 6.32 8.87
C THR A 120 -7.87 5.50 8.22
N ARG A 121 -6.71 6.08 7.93
CA ARG A 121 -5.57 5.35 7.35
C ARG A 121 -5.06 4.28 8.31
N TRP A 122 -4.84 4.65 9.57
CA TRP A 122 -4.38 3.71 10.59
C TRP A 122 -5.38 2.57 10.78
N PHE A 123 -6.67 2.90 10.86
CA PHE A 123 -7.74 1.91 10.96
C PHE A 123 -7.78 0.97 9.76
N MET A 124 -7.73 1.50 8.53
CA MET A 124 -7.71 0.71 7.29
C MET A 124 -6.54 -0.27 7.25
N GLN A 125 -5.35 0.18 7.67
CA GLN A 125 -4.18 -0.67 7.72
C GLN A 125 -4.28 -1.73 8.82
N LEU A 126 -4.77 -1.36 10.01
CA LEU A 126 -5.04 -2.33 11.07
C LEU A 126 -5.99 -3.41 10.58
N CYS A 127 -7.11 -3.03 9.97
CA CYS A 127 -8.04 -3.98 9.35
C CYS A 127 -7.32 -4.87 8.34
N PHE A 128 -6.59 -4.28 7.40
CA PHE A 128 -5.85 -5.04 6.38
C PHE A 128 -4.88 -6.06 6.99
N VAL A 129 -4.06 -5.66 7.98
CA VAL A 129 -3.11 -6.57 8.66
C VAL A 129 -3.85 -7.71 9.35
N ILE A 130 -4.95 -7.42 10.07
CA ILE A 130 -5.75 -8.43 10.76
C ILE A 130 -6.40 -9.41 9.76
N PHE A 131 -7.04 -8.91 8.71
CA PHE A 131 -7.66 -9.75 7.68
C PHE A 131 -6.63 -10.58 6.92
N TRP A 132 -5.46 -9.99 6.58
CA TRP A 132 -4.37 -10.70 5.94
C TRP A 132 -3.82 -11.85 6.82
N GLY A 133 -3.55 -11.56 8.10
CA GLY A 133 -3.10 -12.57 9.04
C GLY A 133 -4.12 -13.69 9.20
N ALA A 134 -5.39 -13.34 9.43
CA ALA A 134 -6.47 -14.30 9.54
C ALA A 134 -6.60 -15.16 8.28
N TRP A 135 -6.49 -14.56 7.10
CA TRP A 135 -6.56 -15.26 5.81
C TRP A 135 -5.45 -16.30 5.68
N CYS A 136 -4.19 -15.87 5.84
CA CYS A 136 -3.05 -16.75 5.69
C CYS A 136 -3.01 -17.85 6.75
N PHE A 137 -3.34 -17.54 8.01
CA PHE A 137 -3.43 -18.57 9.06
C PHE A 137 -4.54 -19.58 8.78
N ASN A 138 -5.71 -19.13 8.33
CA ASN A 138 -6.82 -20.03 8.00
C ASN A 138 -6.46 -20.96 6.84
N MET A 139 -5.84 -20.42 5.78
CA MET A 139 -5.39 -21.19 4.63
C MET A 139 -4.33 -22.24 4.99
N TRP A 140 -3.29 -21.84 5.70
CA TRP A 140 -2.19 -22.75 6.06
C TRP A 140 -2.48 -23.64 7.26
N ARG A 141 -3.58 -23.40 7.99
CA ARG A 141 -4.00 -24.30 9.09
C ARG A 141 -4.40 -25.67 8.55
N ASP A 142 -5.08 -25.75 7.42
CA ASP A 142 -5.46 -27.05 6.84
C ASP A 142 -5.57 -26.93 5.30
N PRO A 143 -4.43 -26.84 4.59
CA PRO A 143 -4.46 -26.67 3.14
C PRO A 143 -5.09 -27.87 2.43
N ALA A 144 -5.08 -29.07 3.02
CA ALA A 144 -5.67 -30.26 2.41
C ALA A 144 -7.19 -30.14 2.28
N HIS A 145 -7.88 -29.60 3.28
CA HIS A 145 -9.34 -29.46 3.28
C HIS A 145 -9.81 -28.02 3.04
N PHE A 146 -8.90 -27.11 2.69
CA PHE A 146 -9.23 -25.70 2.51
C PHE A 146 -10.30 -25.52 1.42
N GLY A 147 -11.40 -24.85 1.79
CA GLY A 147 -12.50 -24.51 0.88
C GLY A 147 -13.38 -25.68 0.43
N LEU A 148 -13.06 -26.92 0.83
CA LEU A 148 -13.86 -28.10 0.52
C LEU A 148 -15.01 -28.22 1.52
N LYS A 149 -16.23 -28.45 1.02
CA LYS A 149 -17.45 -28.66 1.81
C LYS A 149 -18.09 -30.00 1.44
N ASP A 150 -18.83 -30.59 2.37
CA ASP A 150 -19.65 -31.79 2.17
C ASP A 150 -18.88 -32.98 1.55
N THR A 151 -19.40 -33.56 0.47
CA THR A 151 -18.81 -34.72 -0.21
C THR A 151 -17.49 -34.39 -0.92
N ALA A 152 -17.18 -33.12 -1.16
CA ALA A 152 -15.92 -32.69 -1.78
C ALA A 152 -14.72 -32.88 -0.85
N VAL A 153 -14.93 -33.07 0.46
CA VAL A 153 -13.85 -33.34 1.43
C VAL A 153 -13.12 -34.66 1.12
N ALA A 154 -13.77 -35.59 0.42
CA ALA A 154 -13.16 -36.85 -0.01
C ALA A 154 -12.31 -36.71 -1.29
N CYS A 155 -12.28 -35.53 -1.92
CA CYS A 155 -11.49 -35.29 -3.13
C CYS A 155 -10.02 -35.00 -2.79
N ASP A 156 -9.08 -35.64 -3.49
CA ASP A 156 -7.65 -35.35 -3.40
C ASP A 156 -7.22 -34.13 -4.25
N THR A 157 -8.14 -33.19 -4.48
CA THR A 157 -7.91 -32.02 -5.34
C THR A 157 -6.74 -31.19 -4.82
N ASN A 158 -6.82 -30.74 -3.58
CA ASN A 158 -5.82 -29.84 -3.00
C ASN A 158 -4.39 -30.46 -2.94
N TYR A 159 -4.27 -31.78 -2.88
CA TYR A 159 -2.96 -32.47 -2.88
C TYR A 159 -2.22 -32.36 -4.22
N LYS A 160 -2.95 -32.15 -5.31
CA LYS A 160 -2.36 -31.98 -6.65
C LYS A 160 -1.80 -30.56 -6.88
N ILE A 161 -2.15 -29.61 -6.02
CA ILE A 161 -1.75 -28.21 -6.20
C ILE A 161 -0.25 -28.07 -5.88
N THR A 162 0.50 -27.65 -6.90
CA THR A 162 1.94 -27.41 -6.80
C THR A 162 2.22 -25.91 -6.73
N ILE A 163 3.08 -25.49 -5.81
CA ILE A 163 3.51 -24.10 -5.68
C ILE A 163 4.91 -23.98 -6.27
N GLN A 164 5.09 -23.01 -7.16
CA GLN A 164 6.41 -22.66 -7.67
C GLN A 164 7.02 -21.58 -6.77
N LEU A 165 7.90 -22.00 -5.86
CA LEU A 165 8.83 -21.10 -5.16
C LEU A 165 10.19 -21.17 -5.90
N PHE A 166 11.27 -21.51 -5.20
CA PHE A 166 12.56 -21.86 -5.82
C PHE A 166 12.54 -23.27 -6.42
N THR A 167 11.76 -24.16 -5.82
CA THR A 167 11.49 -25.52 -6.26
C THR A 167 9.99 -25.73 -6.34
N GLN A 168 9.56 -26.70 -7.13
CA GLN A 168 8.17 -27.15 -7.10
C GLN A 168 7.94 -27.94 -5.82
N VAL A 169 6.92 -27.55 -5.06
CA VAL A 169 6.53 -28.19 -3.80
C VAL A 169 5.02 -28.34 -3.75
N HIS A 170 4.50 -29.34 -3.04
CA HIS A 170 3.05 -29.46 -2.89
C HIS A 170 2.57 -28.52 -1.77
N ALA A 171 1.44 -27.84 -2.01
CA ALA A 171 0.86 -26.94 -1.01
C ALA A 171 0.50 -27.65 0.31
N THR A 172 0.20 -28.95 0.23
CA THR A 172 -0.21 -29.79 1.36
C THR A 172 0.96 -30.44 2.09
N ASP A 173 2.21 -30.28 1.60
CA ASP A 173 3.38 -30.86 2.25
C ASP A 173 3.54 -30.32 3.69
N PRO A 174 3.71 -31.18 4.71
CA PRO A 174 3.80 -30.73 6.11
C PRO A 174 4.94 -29.73 6.35
N ASN A 175 6.08 -29.91 5.67
CA ASN A 175 7.23 -29.02 5.79
C ASN A 175 6.94 -27.64 5.21
N VAL A 176 6.28 -27.59 4.04
CA VAL A 176 5.87 -26.33 3.40
C VAL A 176 4.87 -25.60 4.28
N ARG A 177 3.89 -26.33 4.83
CA ARG A 177 2.90 -25.78 5.75
C ARG A 177 3.54 -25.16 7.00
N ILE A 178 4.46 -25.88 7.65
CA ILE A 178 5.17 -25.36 8.85
C ILE A 178 5.97 -24.10 8.47
N ALA A 179 6.74 -24.15 7.39
CA ALA A 179 7.52 -23.00 6.92
C ALA A 179 6.62 -21.80 6.61
N ALA A 180 5.51 -22.01 5.91
CA ALA A 180 4.56 -20.96 5.58
C ALA A 180 3.90 -20.36 6.82
N LEU A 181 3.46 -21.18 7.78
CA LEU A 181 2.91 -20.69 9.06
C LEU A 181 3.94 -19.89 9.85
N THR A 182 5.20 -20.32 9.88
CA THR A 182 6.28 -19.57 10.54
C THR A 182 6.52 -18.23 9.85
N LEU A 183 6.59 -18.20 8.51
CA LEU A 183 6.77 -16.97 7.74
C LEU A 183 5.59 -16.00 7.91
N VAL A 184 4.36 -16.51 7.87
CA VAL A 184 3.14 -15.72 8.11
C VAL A 184 3.13 -15.16 9.52
N ALA A 185 3.50 -15.95 10.54
CA ALA A 185 3.56 -15.48 11.92
C ALA A 185 4.59 -14.37 12.12
N ILE A 186 5.79 -14.53 11.55
CA ILE A 186 6.83 -13.49 11.59
C ILE A 186 6.35 -12.23 10.86
N GLY A 187 5.82 -12.38 9.64
CA GLY A 187 5.30 -11.26 8.85
C GLY A 187 4.15 -10.53 9.55
N PHE A 188 3.25 -11.26 10.19
CA PHE A 188 2.13 -10.72 10.96
C PHE A 188 2.60 -9.97 12.20
N ALA A 189 3.57 -10.52 12.94
CA ALA A 189 4.16 -9.83 14.09
C ALA A 189 4.86 -8.53 13.66
N ILE A 190 5.64 -8.55 12.59
CA ILE A 190 6.30 -7.35 12.05
C ILE A 190 5.25 -6.33 11.59
N ALA A 191 4.22 -6.75 10.86
CA ALA A 191 3.16 -5.88 10.38
C ALA A 191 2.39 -5.24 11.55
N LEU A 192 2.03 -6.01 12.59
CA LEU A 192 1.41 -5.47 13.80
C LEU A 192 2.33 -4.48 14.52
N LEU A 193 3.59 -4.82 14.72
CA LEU A 193 4.56 -3.90 15.33
C LEU A 193 4.67 -2.60 14.53
N SER A 194 4.65 -2.67 13.20
CA SER A 194 4.70 -1.47 12.34
C SER A 194 3.50 -0.53 12.47
N LEU A 195 2.37 -1.01 13.02
CA LEU A 195 1.19 -0.18 13.30
C LEU A 195 1.36 0.69 14.54
N PHE A 196 2.17 0.25 15.50
CA PHE A 196 2.36 0.91 16.79
C PHE A 196 3.71 1.61 16.91
N VAL A 197 4.73 1.07 16.25
CA VAL A 197 6.12 1.50 16.37
C VAL A 197 6.58 2.01 15.02
N THR A 198 6.88 3.31 14.95
CA THR A 198 7.57 3.84 13.76
C THR A 198 9.01 3.32 13.73
N LEU A 199 9.59 3.18 12.53
CA LEU A 199 11.00 2.77 12.41
C LEU A 199 11.92 3.64 13.27
N GLU A 200 11.62 4.94 13.38
CA GLU A 200 12.33 5.87 14.25
C GLU A 200 12.32 5.41 15.72
N GLN A 201 11.15 5.06 16.26
CA GLN A 201 11.01 4.57 17.64
C GLN A 201 11.77 3.26 17.87
N PHE A 202 11.79 2.37 16.87
CA PHE A 202 12.55 1.12 16.95
C PHE A 202 14.06 1.34 16.96
N LEU A 203 14.55 2.37 16.27
CA LEU A 203 15.98 2.69 16.18
C LEU A 203 16.48 3.54 17.36
N LEU A 204 15.59 4.19 18.12
CA LEU A 204 15.97 4.97 19.31
C LEU A 204 16.80 4.16 20.32
N PRO A 205 16.41 2.94 20.74
CA PRO A 205 17.23 2.12 21.62
C PRO A 205 18.61 1.78 21.03
N ILE A 206 18.70 1.56 19.72
CA ILE A 206 19.97 1.26 19.04
C ILE A 206 20.88 2.48 19.06
N PHE A 207 20.35 3.67 18.79
CA PHE A 207 21.11 4.92 18.88
C PHE A 207 21.52 5.25 20.31
N TRP A 208 20.67 4.93 21.29
CA TRP A 208 21.01 5.03 22.70
C TRP A 208 22.18 4.10 23.05
N LEU A 209 22.15 2.86 22.57
CA LEU A 209 23.22 1.87 22.79
C LEU A 209 24.54 2.27 22.11
N MET A 210 24.47 3.04 21.02
CA MET A 210 25.64 3.63 20.34
C MET A 210 26.21 4.88 21.04
N GLY A 211 25.70 5.27 22.21
CA GLY A 211 26.28 6.34 23.03
C GLY A 211 26.08 7.76 22.48
N LYS A 212 25.05 8.00 21.65
CA LYS A 212 24.70 9.34 21.17
C LYS A 212 23.81 10.07 22.19
N ASP A 213 24.10 11.35 22.42
CA ASP A 213 23.48 12.23 23.44
C ASP A 213 21.96 12.09 23.59
N GLN A 214 21.50 11.97 24.84
CA GLN A 214 20.10 11.76 25.23
C GLN A 214 19.20 13.00 25.10
N ASN A 215 19.77 14.20 24.96
CA ASN A 215 19.01 15.46 24.98
C ASN A 215 18.42 15.88 23.62
N VAL A 216 18.48 15.01 22.61
CA VAL A 216 17.96 15.35 21.28
C VAL A 216 16.46 15.09 21.25
N THR A 217 15.67 16.16 21.21
CA THR A 217 14.22 16.11 20.97
C THR A 217 13.92 15.33 19.66
N ALA A 218 12.78 14.65 19.57
CA ALA A 218 12.41 13.84 18.39
C ALA A 218 12.56 14.60 17.04
N ARG A 219 12.27 15.91 17.02
CA ARG A 219 12.51 16.80 15.85
C ARG A 219 13.99 16.98 15.50
N GLY A 220 14.86 17.11 16.50
CA GLY A 220 16.31 17.17 16.30
C GLY A 220 16.87 15.85 15.78
N ILE A 221 16.27 14.73 16.19
CA ILE A 221 16.59 13.41 15.65
C ILE A 221 16.19 13.35 14.18
N ARG A 222 14.98 13.79 13.81
CA ARG A 222 14.51 13.84 12.41
C ARG A 222 15.42 14.64 11.49
N LYS A 223 15.77 15.88 11.85
CA LYS A 223 16.64 16.72 11.01
C LYS A 223 18.05 16.11 10.88
N LYS A 224 18.51 15.42 11.93
CA LYS A 224 19.75 14.64 11.91
C LYS A 224 19.61 13.35 11.09
N TYR A 225 18.41 12.77 11.02
CA TYR A 225 18.04 11.55 10.30
C TYR A 225 18.02 11.80 8.78
N GLU A 226 17.36 12.88 8.34
CA GLU A 226 17.34 13.30 6.93
C GLU A 226 18.75 13.56 6.40
N ASN A 227 19.68 14.00 7.25
CA ASN A 227 21.07 14.22 6.89
C ASN A 227 21.99 13.03 7.19
N ASN A 228 21.50 11.90 7.73
CA ASN A 228 22.33 10.76 8.07
C ASN A 228 22.38 9.72 6.93
N THR A 229 23.50 9.71 6.21
CA THR A 229 23.76 8.81 5.08
C THR A 229 23.57 7.33 5.42
N ILE A 230 23.94 6.89 6.63
CA ILE A 230 23.81 5.48 7.06
C ILE A 230 22.36 5.03 7.00
N LEU A 231 21.46 5.94 7.34
CA LEU A 231 20.09 5.63 7.63
C LEU A 231 19.21 5.70 6.39
N GLN A 232 19.52 6.66 5.53
CA GLN A 232 19.11 6.63 4.13
C GLN A 232 19.58 5.34 3.43
N THR A 233 20.80 4.87 3.73
CA THR A 233 21.33 3.61 3.17
C THR A 233 20.53 2.40 3.67
N ILE A 234 20.24 2.30 4.96
CA ILE A 234 19.37 1.25 5.53
C ILE A 234 18.00 1.27 4.86
N HIS A 235 17.41 2.45 4.73
CA HIS A 235 16.11 2.62 4.08
C HIS A 235 16.13 2.15 2.61
N LEU A 236 17.16 2.54 1.86
CA LEU A 236 17.36 2.10 0.49
C LEU A 236 17.48 0.56 0.40
N ILE A 237 18.23 -0.07 1.30
CA ILE A 237 18.37 -1.53 1.36
C ILE A 237 17.00 -2.19 1.58
N PHE A 238 16.20 -1.71 2.53
CA PHE A 238 14.85 -2.25 2.76
C PHE A 238 13.96 -2.10 1.53
N GLN A 239 14.01 -0.96 0.85
CA GLN A 239 13.26 -0.75 -0.40
C GLN A 239 13.73 -1.69 -1.50
N THR A 240 15.04 -1.85 -1.70
CA THR A 240 15.58 -2.78 -2.71
C THR A 240 15.19 -4.23 -2.42
N MET A 241 15.28 -4.65 -1.16
CA MET A 241 14.85 -5.99 -0.74
C MET A 241 13.36 -6.19 -1.00
N ALA A 242 12.54 -5.21 -0.66
CA ALA A 242 11.11 -5.25 -0.87
C ALA A 242 10.75 -5.33 -2.37
N VAL A 243 11.46 -4.61 -3.26
CA VAL A 243 11.29 -4.73 -4.72
C VAL A 243 11.66 -6.14 -5.19
N GLY A 244 12.74 -6.71 -4.67
CA GLY A 244 13.12 -8.10 -4.96
C GLY A 244 12.05 -9.10 -4.55
N ILE A 245 11.48 -8.96 -3.35
CA ILE A 245 10.36 -9.78 -2.87
C ILE A 245 9.14 -9.61 -3.77
N PHE A 246 8.82 -8.39 -4.19
CA PHE A 246 7.70 -8.11 -5.09
C PHE A 246 7.84 -8.83 -6.43
N ILE A 247 9.00 -8.71 -7.09
CA ILE A 247 9.28 -9.41 -8.35
C ILE A 247 9.20 -10.93 -8.17
N PHE A 248 9.78 -11.45 -7.08
CA PHE A 248 9.72 -12.87 -6.75
C PHE A 248 8.29 -13.35 -6.57
N LEU A 249 7.45 -12.61 -5.84
CA LEU A 249 6.05 -12.98 -5.62
C LEU A 249 5.23 -12.93 -6.92
N ILE A 250 5.51 -12.00 -7.84
CA ILE A 250 4.84 -11.99 -9.16
C ILE A 250 5.21 -13.25 -9.92
N TYR A 251 6.51 -13.56 -9.99
CA TYR A 251 7.00 -14.78 -10.63
C TYR A 251 6.37 -16.04 -10.01
N ALA A 252 6.36 -16.15 -8.68
CA ALA A 252 5.79 -17.28 -7.95
C ALA A 252 4.29 -17.42 -8.20
N THR A 253 3.56 -16.30 -8.23
CA THR A 253 2.11 -16.27 -8.51
C THR A 253 1.83 -16.77 -9.92
N GLU A 254 2.44 -16.16 -10.93
CA GLU A 254 2.18 -16.49 -12.33
C GLU A 254 2.63 -17.91 -12.69
N LYS A 255 3.75 -18.39 -12.12
CA LYS A 255 4.18 -19.77 -12.32
C LYS A 255 3.30 -20.78 -11.58
N THR A 256 2.85 -20.47 -10.38
CA THR A 256 1.91 -21.33 -9.65
C THR A 256 0.60 -21.45 -10.42
N ILE A 257 0.07 -20.36 -10.97
CA ILE A 257 -1.13 -20.42 -11.81
C ILE A 257 -0.86 -21.24 -13.08
N ALA A 258 0.23 -20.99 -13.80
CA ALA A 258 0.56 -21.71 -15.03
C ALA A 258 0.76 -23.23 -14.85
N LEU A 259 1.13 -23.69 -13.64
CA LEU A 259 1.28 -25.11 -13.34
C LEU A 259 -0.04 -25.81 -13.01
N ASN A 260 -1.06 -25.08 -12.57
CA ASN A 260 -2.30 -25.66 -12.04
C ASN A 260 -3.57 -25.23 -12.81
N ASP A 261 -3.52 -24.20 -13.65
CA ASP A 261 -4.63 -23.75 -14.50
C ASP A 261 -4.69 -24.59 -15.78
N VAL A 262 -5.31 -25.77 -15.68
CA VAL A 262 -5.39 -26.76 -16.76
C VAL A 262 -6.29 -26.27 -17.91
N ASP A 263 -7.36 -25.54 -17.57
CA ASP A 263 -8.42 -25.17 -18.52
C ASP A 263 -8.28 -23.74 -19.06
N GLY A 264 -7.36 -22.94 -18.51
CA GLY A 264 -7.12 -21.57 -18.96
C GLY A 264 -8.24 -20.59 -18.58
N VAL A 265 -9.12 -20.96 -17.65
CA VAL A 265 -10.27 -20.17 -17.19
C VAL A 265 -9.82 -18.81 -16.66
N THR A 266 -8.60 -18.70 -16.13
CA THR A 266 -8.07 -17.42 -15.62
C THR A 266 -7.84 -16.36 -16.70
N ARG A 267 -7.93 -16.72 -17.99
CA ARG A 267 -7.83 -15.82 -19.13
C ARG A 267 -9.15 -15.17 -19.51
N ASP A 268 -10.27 -15.73 -19.07
CA ASP A 268 -11.57 -15.19 -19.41
C ASP A 268 -11.83 -13.88 -18.68
N TRP A 269 -12.43 -12.95 -19.41
CA TRP A 269 -12.70 -11.62 -18.90
C TRP A 269 -13.96 -11.61 -18.03
N SER A 270 -13.84 -11.13 -16.81
CA SER A 270 -14.95 -11.08 -15.86
C SER A 270 -15.33 -9.65 -15.46
N TYR A 271 -16.49 -9.50 -14.81
CA TYR A 271 -16.94 -8.20 -14.32
C TYR A 271 -16.04 -7.66 -13.22
N GLY A 272 -15.56 -8.52 -12.30
CA GLY A 272 -14.62 -8.15 -11.24
C GLY A 272 -13.30 -7.59 -11.77
N GLN A 273 -12.78 -8.16 -12.87
CA GLN A 273 -11.58 -7.64 -13.56
C GLN A 273 -11.79 -6.21 -14.08
N THR A 274 -12.98 -5.91 -14.59
CA THR A 274 -13.33 -4.55 -15.06
C THR A 274 -13.31 -3.55 -13.91
N ILE A 275 -13.89 -3.91 -12.76
CA ILE A 275 -13.86 -3.07 -11.55
C ILE A 275 -12.41 -2.82 -11.10
N ALA A 276 -11.57 -3.86 -11.07
CA ALA A 276 -10.17 -3.72 -10.68
C ALA A 276 -9.41 -2.72 -11.58
N LEU A 277 -9.67 -2.73 -12.89
CA LEU A 277 -9.10 -1.74 -13.81
C LEU A 277 -9.64 -0.33 -13.59
N ILE A 278 -10.93 -0.17 -13.28
CA ILE A 278 -11.50 1.14 -12.96
C ILE A 278 -10.81 1.73 -11.71
N LEU A 279 -10.57 0.91 -10.69
CA LEU A 279 -9.82 1.33 -9.49
C LEU A 279 -8.36 1.67 -9.81
N LEU A 280 -7.71 0.95 -10.74
CA LEU A 280 -6.39 1.31 -11.23
C LEU A 280 -6.40 2.67 -11.95
N LEU A 281 -7.42 2.93 -12.78
CA LEU A 281 -7.55 4.19 -13.50
C LEU A 281 -7.59 5.38 -12.54
N GLN A 282 -8.26 5.25 -11.39
CA GLN A 282 -8.27 6.29 -10.37
C GLN A 282 -6.85 6.61 -9.85
N GLN A 283 -6.03 5.61 -9.57
CA GLN A 283 -4.64 5.82 -9.14
C GLN A 283 -3.78 6.46 -10.24
N ILE A 284 -3.99 6.08 -11.50
CA ILE A 284 -3.32 6.69 -12.65
C ILE A 284 -3.68 8.17 -12.77
N MET A 285 -4.96 8.51 -12.62
CA MET A 285 -5.43 9.91 -12.65
C MET A 285 -4.81 10.73 -11.52
N GLN A 286 -4.70 10.16 -10.32
CA GLN A 286 -4.02 10.80 -9.19
C GLN A 286 -2.53 11.03 -9.48
N LEU A 287 -1.83 10.03 -10.04
CA LEU A 287 -0.44 10.16 -10.46
C LEU A 287 -0.24 11.34 -11.42
N PHE A 288 -1.08 11.46 -12.45
CA PHE A 288 -1.00 12.57 -13.40
C PHE A 288 -1.32 13.92 -12.77
N SER A 289 -2.36 13.99 -11.92
CA SER A 289 -2.71 15.21 -11.20
C SER A 289 -1.56 15.71 -10.33
N THR A 290 -0.93 14.82 -9.56
CA THR A 290 0.24 15.15 -8.73
C THR A 290 1.41 15.63 -9.59
N HIS A 291 1.67 14.96 -10.71
CA HIS A 291 2.75 15.35 -11.60
C HIS A 291 2.55 16.76 -12.19
N ILE A 292 1.32 17.10 -12.58
CA ILE A 292 0.99 18.43 -13.09
C ILE A 292 1.14 19.48 -12.00
N GLU A 293 0.59 19.24 -10.81
CA GLU A 293 0.65 20.18 -9.69
C GLU A 293 2.09 20.48 -9.26
N GLU A 294 2.95 19.46 -9.18
CA GLU A 294 4.37 19.64 -8.83
C GLU A 294 5.13 20.41 -9.92
N ARG A 295 4.77 20.20 -11.20
CA ARG A 295 5.34 20.97 -12.30
C ARG A 295 4.94 22.45 -12.24
N GLU A 296 3.67 22.73 -11.94
CA GLU A 296 3.15 24.10 -11.79
C GLU A 296 3.81 24.81 -10.60
N LYS A 297 3.94 24.12 -9.46
CA LYS A 297 4.67 24.63 -8.28
C LYS A 297 6.11 24.97 -8.60
N ALA A 298 6.84 24.08 -9.30
CA ALA A 298 8.22 24.32 -9.69
C ALA A 298 8.36 25.51 -10.66
N GLN A 299 7.39 25.72 -11.56
CA GLN A 299 7.35 26.90 -12.43
C GLN A 299 7.12 28.18 -11.64
N LEU A 300 6.16 28.20 -10.72
CA LEU A 300 5.88 29.36 -9.87
C LEU A 300 7.06 29.70 -8.95
N GLU A 301 7.76 28.72 -8.41
CA GLU A 301 8.97 28.95 -7.60
C GLU A 301 10.10 29.55 -8.44
N LYS A 302 10.26 29.10 -9.68
CA LYS A 302 11.23 29.66 -10.62
C LYS A 302 10.89 31.11 -10.95
N GLU A 303 9.63 31.41 -11.28
CA GLU A 303 9.18 32.79 -11.53
C GLU A 303 9.37 33.69 -10.31
N ARG A 304 9.10 33.18 -9.10
CA ARG A 304 9.37 33.88 -7.84
C ARG A 304 10.86 34.15 -7.63
N ALA A 305 11.72 33.21 -8.01
CA ALA A 305 13.17 33.38 -7.92
C ALA A 305 13.66 34.41 -8.94
N ASP A 306 13.23 34.33 -10.20
CA ASP A 306 13.64 35.25 -11.27
C ASP A 306 13.18 36.69 -10.97
N ALA A 307 11.97 36.85 -10.42
CA ALA A 307 11.47 38.16 -10.03
C ALA A 307 12.20 38.77 -8.82
N LYS A 308 12.73 37.96 -7.90
CA LYS A 308 13.61 38.46 -6.82
C LYS A 308 14.94 38.99 -7.34
N HIS A 309 15.40 38.53 -8.50
CA HIS A 309 16.62 39.02 -9.15
C HIS A 309 16.38 40.24 -10.05
N GLY A 310 15.12 40.64 -10.25
CA GLY A 310 14.75 41.78 -11.11
C GLY A 310 14.76 41.45 -12.61
N ASP A 311 14.90 40.18 -12.98
CA ASP A 311 15.00 39.74 -14.37
C ASP A 311 13.63 39.73 -15.09
N VAL A 312 12.54 39.67 -14.33
CA VAL A 312 11.16 39.71 -14.87
C VAL A 312 10.25 40.51 -13.94
N PRO A 313 9.39 41.40 -14.48
CA PRO A 313 8.30 41.99 -13.70
C PRO A 313 7.35 40.86 -13.27
N TYR A 314 7.16 40.73 -11.94
CA TYR A 314 6.39 39.64 -11.33
C TYR A 314 4.97 39.57 -11.92
N PRO A 315 4.58 38.51 -12.65
CA PRO A 315 3.29 38.47 -13.36
C PRO A 315 2.08 38.19 -12.45
N GLY A 316 2.28 37.97 -11.15
CA GLY A 316 1.25 37.47 -10.22
C GLY A 316 0.73 38.45 -9.17
N ILE A 317 0.97 39.75 -9.31
CA ILE A 317 0.22 40.76 -8.56
C ILE A 317 -0.36 41.75 -9.57
N GLU A 318 -1.30 41.29 -10.39
CA GLU A 318 -2.50 42.13 -10.49
C GLU A 318 -2.96 42.26 -9.05
N LEU A 319 -2.80 43.46 -8.48
CA LEU A 319 -3.53 43.83 -7.28
C LEU A 319 -4.96 43.34 -7.57
N LEU A 320 -5.42 42.33 -6.83
CA LEU A 320 -6.80 42.28 -6.43
C LEU A 320 -7.04 43.68 -5.89
N SER A 321 -7.59 44.52 -6.78
CA SER A 321 -7.99 45.87 -6.53
C SER A 321 -8.60 45.83 -5.15
N GLN A 322 -7.97 46.54 -4.21
CA GLN A 322 -8.53 46.78 -2.88
C GLN A 322 -10.05 46.81 -3.03
N PRO A 323 -10.81 45.88 -2.40
CA PRO A 323 -12.24 45.97 -2.44
C PRO A 323 -12.57 47.39 -2.00
N SER A 324 -13.08 48.20 -2.92
CA SER A 324 -13.43 49.58 -2.67
C SER A 324 -14.30 49.56 -1.43
N ILE A 325 -13.78 50.05 -0.30
CA ILE A 325 -14.50 50.09 0.97
C ILE A 325 -15.80 50.84 0.67
N PRO A 326 -16.98 50.17 0.65
CA PRO A 326 -18.18 50.81 0.12
C PRO A 326 -18.74 51.95 0.98
N ASN A 327 -18.06 52.32 2.07
CA ASN A 327 -18.58 53.21 3.12
C ASN A 327 -17.51 54.09 3.78
N ALA A 328 -16.46 54.52 3.07
CA ALA A 328 -15.62 55.59 3.61
C ALA A 328 -16.47 56.89 3.69
N PRO A 329 -16.69 57.48 4.89
CA PRO A 329 -17.49 58.69 5.04
C PRO A 329 -16.84 59.86 4.30
N ASN A 330 -17.66 60.64 3.58
CA ASN A 330 -17.22 61.84 2.87
C ASN A 330 -16.42 62.77 3.81
N PRO A 331 -15.23 63.25 3.41
CA PRO A 331 -14.50 64.23 4.21
C PRO A 331 -15.34 65.50 4.34
N SER A 332 -15.56 65.94 5.59
CA SER A 332 -16.28 67.17 5.91
C SER A 332 -15.64 68.37 5.21
N PRO A 333 -16.44 69.33 4.69
CA PRO A 333 -15.93 70.51 4.02
C PRO A 333 -15.07 71.33 4.99
N ALA A 334 -13.85 71.67 4.54
CA ALA A 334 -12.95 72.51 5.29
C ALA A 334 -13.59 73.88 5.58
N PRO A 335 -13.37 74.45 6.80
CA PRO A 335 -13.90 75.76 7.14
C PRO A 335 -13.26 76.82 6.23
N LYS A 336 -14.11 77.62 5.57
CA LYS A 336 -13.69 78.80 4.83
C LYS A 336 -13.17 79.84 5.85
N ALA A 337 -11.92 80.25 5.67
CA ALA A 337 -11.33 81.40 6.34
C ALA A 337 -11.71 82.70 5.62
#